data_AF-A0A524FAW1-F1
#
_entry.id   AF-A0A524FAW1-F1
#
_cell.length_a   1.000
_cell.length_b   1.000
_cell.length_c   1.000
_cell.angle_alpha   90.00
_cell.angle_beta   90.00
_cell.angle_gamma   90.00
#
_symmetry.space_group_name_H-M   'P 1'
#
loop_
_entity.id
_entity.type
_entity.pdbx_description
1 polymer ?
#
loop_
_entity_poly.entity_id
_entity_poly.type
_entity_poly.pdbx_seq_one_letter_code
_entity_poly.pdbx_strand_id
1 'polypeptide(L)'
;MVELVSRAAEGVDNFEKGAVGSNGYGFVFRNYDCGLPYVISIGSSKVFGAGSMRDFVKKVTKDLDKIESIEEFDNYLEYDKVYDMLLVGSVKTLVPTLEFGGHEQLFDVWMFVKTPEGRMFPATLYYGASGMSIGGWCSLKSIQKFYKEVNKEFTGPSDWDKDNMDETYFPKDLMDVINSSPFEFTHEEQNLFLDALEFALKKVPVSDFWGVYHHDEGSTHMGVSFGEPYMERLDWYAEYPEYEKKIEPYLNKKFIDAGGYPFIIRETPERKIYVIDELHKSKYNWFEDSRGAYRHILRHKVESVDIQIPRSLAKEMLIPMLKEGYTFYSRYITCLLLDQFGFSNEYFDEIRKKKKEEEKKWRDPNEKSKCPYCGKEFIRLGRHKRTCKERYA
;
A
#
# COMPACT_ATOMS: atom_id res chain seq x y z
N MET A 1 11.76 5.31 23.20
CA MET A 1 11.16 4.28 22.33
C MET A 1 11.63 2.88 22.71
N VAL A 2 12.94 2.64 22.82
CA VAL A 2 13.54 1.35 23.24
C VAL A 2 12.99 0.84 24.58
N GLU A 3 12.93 1.72 25.59
CA GLU A 3 12.33 1.38 26.89
C GLU A 3 10.85 1.01 26.73
N LEU A 4 10.11 1.79 25.94
CA LEU A 4 8.67 1.60 25.75
C LEU A 4 8.35 0.25 25.09
N VAL A 5 9.09 -0.13 24.03
CA VAL A 5 8.90 -1.42 23.37
C VAL A 5 9.34 -2.59 24.27
N SER A 6 10.36 -2.38 25.11
CA SER A 6 10.83 -3.41 26.05
C SER A 6 9.82 -3.68 27.16
N ARG A 7 9.24 -2.62 27.73
CA ARG A 7 8.17 -2.74 28.73
C ARG A 7 6.92 -3.39 28.16
N ALA A 8 6.55 -3.03 26.92
CA ALA A 8 5.45 -3.68 26.22
C ALA A 8 5.69 -5.18 26.03
N ALA A 9 6.90 -5.58 25.63
CA ALA A 9 7.30 -6.98 25.51
C ALA A 9 7.21 -7.77 26.84
N GLU A 10 7.38 -7.07 27.97
CA GLU A 10 7.22 -7.62 29.33
C GLU A 10 5.75 -7.63 29.79
N GLY A 11 4.80 -7.27 28.93
CA GLY A 11 3.36 -7.24 29.23
C GLY A 11 2.89 -5.93 29.88
N VAL A 12 3.72 -4.91 29.94
CA VAL A 12 3.37 -3.58 30.48
C VAL A 12 2.99 -2.66 29.32
N ASP A 13 1.73 -2.76 28.89
CA ASP A 13 1.19 -1.95 27.81
C ASP A 13 1.08 -0.45 28.18
N ASN A 14 1.10 0.42 27.18
CA ASN A 14 0.83 1.85 27.31
C ASN A 14 0.12 2.36 26.06
N PHE A 15 -1.21 2.30 26.05
CA PHE A 15 -2.02 2.67 24.89
C PHE A 15 -1.90 4.15 24.51
N GLU A 16 -1.79 5.04 25.50
CA GLU A 16 -1.60 6.49 25.28
C GLU A 16 -0.33 6.79 24.48
N LYS A 17 0.74 6.02 24.72
CA LYS A 17 2.00 6.12 23.98
C LYS A 17 2.08 5.15 22.81
N GLY A 18 0.95 4.56 22.40
CA GLY A 18 0.85 3.64 21.27
C GLY A 18 1.67 2.37 21.42
N ALA A 19 1.79 1.83 22.64
CA ALA A 19 2.63 0.66 22.93
C ALA A 19 1.82 -0.50 23.49
N VAL A 20 2.00 -1.69 22.91
CA VAL A 20 1.34 -2.93 23.30
C VAL A 20 2.26 -4.12 23.08
N GLY A 21 2.11 -5.19 23.85
CA GLY A 21 2.88 -6.41 23.62
C GLY A 21 2.12 -7.70 23.88
N SER A 22 2.65 -8.83 23.44
CA SER A 22 2.08 -10.15 23.68
C SER A 22 3.15 -11.21 23.45
N ASN A 23 3.16 -12.28 24.25
CA ASN A 23 4.08 -13.43 24.07
C ASN A 23 5.57 -13.04 23.94
N GLY A 24 6.02 -12.04 24.72
CA GLY A 24 7.40 -11.54 24.66
C GLY A 24 7.70 -10.60 23.48
N TYR A 25 6.74 -10.35 22.59
CA TYR A 25 6.83 -9.30 21.59
C TYR A 25 6.33 -7.97 22.15
N GLY A 26 7.03 -6.90 21.80
CA GLY A 26 6.60 -5.52 22.05
C GLY A 26 6.45 -4.76 20.74
N PHE A 27 5.42 -3.92 20.66
CA PHE A 27 5.07 -3.12 19.49
C PHE A 27 4.84 -1.67 19.93
N VAL A 28 5.45 -0.72 19.21
CA VAL A 28 5.23 0.72 19.40
C VAL A 28 4.84 1.36 18.07
N PHE A 29 3.63 1.90 17.98
CA PHE A 29 3.05 2.45 16.76
C PHE A 29 3.21 3.96 16.68
N ARG A 30 3.57 4.50 15.52
CA ARG A 30 3.68 5.95 15.27
C ARG A 30 3.10 6.30 13.90
N ASN A 31 2.37 7.41 13.85
CA ASN A 31 2.03 8.05 12.59
C ASN A 31 3.32 8.60 11.94
N TYR A 32 3.45 8.52 10.63
CA TYR A 32 4.52 9.16 9.86
C TYR A 32 4.56 10.68 10.07
N ASP A 33 3.42 11.31 10.36
CA ASP A 33 3.33 12.76 10.60
C ASP A 33 3.71 13.17 12.04
N CYS A 34 4.28 12.27 12.86
CA CYS A 34 4.63 12.56 14.26
C CYS A 34 5.83 13.49 14.47
N GLY A 35 6.47 13.95 13.38
CA GLY A 35 7.63 14.85 13.43
C GLY A 35 8.94 14.20 13.91
N LEU A 36 8.95 12.88 14.13
CA LEU A 36 10.16 12.15 14.47
C LEU A 36 10.95 11.85 13.19
N PRO A 37 12.21 12.29 13.06
CA PRO A 37 12.98 12.18 11.81
C PRO A 37 13.27 10.73 11.39
N TYR A 38 13.06 9.78 12.30
CA TYR A 38 13.31 8.36 12.10
C TYR A 38 12.06 7.52 11.80
N VAL A 39 10.89 8.13 11.80
CA VAL A 39 9.63 7.48 11.46
C VAL A 39 9.33 7.79 10.01
N ILE A 40 9.67 6.85 9.11
CA ILE A 40 9.59 7.05 7.66
C ILE A 40 9.03 5.81 6.94
N SER A 41 8.28 6.01 5.87
CA SER A 41 7.72 4.92 5.05
C SER A 41 8.64 4.52 3.89
N ILE A 42 9.64 5.36 3.57
CA ILE A 42 10.48 5.21 2.39
C ILE A 42 11.32 3.93 2.47
N GLY A 43 11.28 3.14 1.38
CA GLY A 43 12.06 1.90 1.25
C GLY A 43 11.50 0.71 2.03
N SER A 44 10.32 0.87 2.65
CA SER A 44 9.55 -0.25 3.19
C SER A 44 8.89 -1.01 2.04
N SER A 45 9.09 -2.32 2.01
CA SER A 45 8.46 -3.24 1.05
C SER A 45 7.59 -4.23 1.81
N LYS A 46 6.52 -4.70 1.18
CA LYS A 46 5.70 -5.80 1.71
C LYS A 46 6.58 -7.01 2.04
N VAL A 47 6.36 -7.60 3.21
CA VAL A 47 7.04 -8.80 3.69
C VAL A 47 6.08 -9.99 3.72
N PHE A 48 4.95 -9.83 4.41
CA PHE A 48 3.91 -10.86 4.50
C PHE A 48 2.54 -10.25 4.81
N GLY A 49 1.46 -10.99 4.50
CA GLY A 49 0.09 -10.60 4.82
C GLY A 49 -0.21 -10.70 6.32
N ALA A 50 -1.10 -9.84 6.83
CA ALA A 50 -1.56 -9.83 8.21
C ALA A 50 -3.09 -9.90 8.28
N GLY A 51 -3.64 -10.23 9.45
CA GLY A 51 -5.09 -10.33 9.63
C GLY A 51 -5.70 -11.33 8.66
N SER A 52 -6.70 -10.89 7.92
CA SER A 52 -7.39 -11.72 6.94
C SER A 52 -6.46 -12.27 5.83
N MET A 53 -5.36 -11.58 5.53
CA MET A 53 -4.38 -11.94 4.49
C MET A 53 -3.37 -13.01 4.90
N ARG A 54 -3.20 -13.27 6.21
CA ARG A 54 -2.12 -14.13 6.75
C ARG A 54 -2.04 -15.52 6.11
N ASP A 55 -3.19 -16.15 5.89
CA ASP A 55 -3.29 -17.50 5.32
C ASP A 55 -4.05 -17.53 3.99
N PHE A 56 -4.18 -16.38 3.34
CA PHE A 56 -4.98 -16.27 2.11
C PHE A 56 -4.53 -17.28 1.05
N VAL A 57 -3.23 -17.32 0.74
CA VAL A 57 -2.71 -18.24 -0.30
C VAL A 57 -2.94 -19.69 0.08
N LYS A 58 -2.78 -20.07 1.36
CA LYS A 58 -3.03 -21.44 1.81
C LYS A 58 -4.51 -21.81 1.68
N LYS A 59 -5.42 -20.89 2.05
CA LYS A 59 -6.87 -21.08 1.92
C LYS A 59 -7.25 -21.26 0.45
N VAL A 60 -6.82 -20.34 -0.41
CA VAL A 60 -7.09 -20.41 -1.86
C VAL A 60 -6.51 -21.67 -2.47
N THR A 61 -5.27 -22.03 -2.15
CA THR A 61 -4.63 -23.25 -2.70
C THR A 61 -5.37 -24.51 -2.28
N LYS A 62 -5.84 -24.59 -1.02
CA LYS A 62 -6.56 -25.74 -0.49
C LYS A 62 -7.93 -25.92 -1.15
N ASP A 63 -8.59 -24.82 -1.47
CA ASP A 63 -9.94 -24.83 -2.02
C ASP A 63 -9.99 -24.54 -3.52
N LEU A 64 -8.84 -24.43 -4.20
CA LEU A 64 -8.75 -24.02 -5.60
C LEU A 64 -9.62 -24.87 -6.53
N ASP A 65 -9.65 -26.19 -6.30
CA ASP A 65 -10.44 -27.13 -7.10
C ASP A 65 -11.96 -26.99 -6.86
N LYS A 66 -12.36 -26.32 -5.78
CA LYS A 66 -13.76 -26.05 -5.40
C LYS A 66 -14.27 -24.71 -5.90
N ILE A 67 -13.39 -23.83 -6.38
CA ILE A 67 -13.77 -22.53 -6.93
C ILE A 67 -14.27 -22.76 -8.35
N GLU A 68 -15.57 -22.65 -8.56
CA GLU A 68 -16.27 -22.98 -9.80
C GLU A 68 -16.49 -21.76 -10.70
N SER A 69 -16.41 -20.54 -10.16
CA SER A 69 -16.65 -19.28 -10.88
C SER A 69 -15.71 -18.14 -10.43
N ILE A 70 -15.66 -17.07 -11.23
CA ILE A 70 -14.94 -15.83 -10.88
C ILE A 70 -15.59 -15.16 -9.67
N GLU A 71 -16.93 -15.15 -9.58
CA GLU A 71 -17.65 -14.57 -8.44
C GLU A 71 -17.33 -15.32 -7.13
N GLU A 72 -17.19 -16.65 -7.15
CA GLU A 72 -16.72 -17.41 -6.00
C GLU A 72 -15.28 -17.07 -5.64
N PHE A 73 -14.40 -16.89 -6.64
CA PHE A 73 -13.04 -16.44 -6.43
C PHE A 73 -13.00 -15.03 -5.81
N ASP A 74 -13.82 -14.12 -6.31
CA ASP A 74 -13.96 -12.76 -5.81
C ASP A 74 -14.51 -12.77 -4.38
N ASN A 75 -15.48 -13.63 -4.06
CA ASN A 75 -15.93 -13.83 -2.68
C ASN A 75 -14.83 -14.40 -1.76
N TYR A 76 -13.91 -15.22 -2.29
CA TYR A 76 -12.70 -15.64 -1.58
C TYR A 76 -11.70 -14.49 -1.37
N LEU A 77 -11.66 -13.53 -2.31
CA LEU A 77 -10.92 -12.28 -2.22
C LEU A 77 -11.65 -11.21 -1.39
N GLU A 78 -12.95 -11.34 -1.16
CA GLU A 78 -13.69 -10.56 -0.19
C GLU A 78 -13.42 -11.14 1.20
N TYR A 79 -12.20 -10.87 1.66
CA TYR A 79 -11.64 -11.26 2.94
C TYR A 79 -12.60 -11.05 4.13
N ASP A 80 -12.23 -11.59 5.31
CA ASP A 80 -12.84 -11.19 6.58
C ASP A 80 -12.44 -9.74 6.92
N LYS A 81 -13.04 -8.80 6.17
CA LYS A 81 -12.78 -7.38 6.26
C LYS A 81 -13.33 -6.83 7.58
N VAL A 82 -14.32 -7.51 8.17
CA VAL A 82 -14.85 -7.23 9.52
C VAL A 82 -13.74 -7.37 10.55
N TYR A 83 -13.01 -8.49 10.54
CA TYR A 83 -11.88 -8.70 11.44
C TYR A 83 -10.79 -7.65 11.26
N ASP A 84 -10.41 -7.36 10.01
CA ASP A 84 -9.40 -6.35 9.72
C ASP A 84 -9.84 -4.97 10.24
N MET A 85 -11.11 -4.56 10.04
CA MET A 85 -11.60 -3.26 10.52
C MET A 85 -11.52 -3.11 12.04
N LEU A 86 -11.77 -4.17 12.80
CA LEU A 86 -11.59 -4.14 14.24
C LEU A 86 -10.12 -3.93 14.63
N LEU A 87 -9.18 -4.60 13.95
CA LEU A 87 -7.75 -4.39 14.16
C LEU A 87 -7.32 -2.96 13.78
N VAL A 88 -7.87 -2.42 12.69
CA VAL A 88 -7.63 -1.02 12.29
C VAL A 88 -8.16 -0.04 13.34
N GLY A 89 -9.34 -0.29 13.91
CA GLY A 89 -9.87 0.52 15.00
C GLY A 89 -9.02 0.44 16.28
N SER A 90 -8.42 -0.71 16.58
CA SER A 90 -7.41 -0.83 17.65
C SER A 90 -6.16 0.00 17.35
N VAL A 91 -5.68 0.00 16.10
CA VAL A 91 -4.55 0.85 15.68
C VAL A 91 -4.91 2.33 15.78
N LYS A 92 -6.13 2.74 15.42
CA LYS A 92 -6.63 4.11 15.61
C LYS A 92 -6.60 4.54 17.07
N THR A 93 -6.93 3.65 18.01
CA THR A 93 -6.82 3.93 19.45
C THR A 93 -5.37 4.16 19.87
N LEU A 94 -4.43 3.36 19.36
CA LEU A 94 -3.00 3.52 19.66
C LEU A 94 -2.37 4.75 18.97
N VAL A 95 -2.93 5.16 17.83
CA VAL A 95 -2.46 6.30 17.04
C VAL A 95 -3.65 7.20 16.68
N PRO A 96 -4.16 8.04 17.61
CA PRO A 96 -5.35 8.85 17.39
C PRO A 96 -5.23 9.85 16.23
N THR A 97 -4.00 10.21 15.85
CA THR A 97 -3.72 11.09 14.71
C THR A 97 -3.72 10.37 13.36
N LEU A 98 -3.91 9.05 13.32
CA LEU A 98 -3.94 8.30 12.07
C LEU A 98 -5.18 8.66 11.25
N GLU A 99 -4.98 8.99 9.99
CA GLU A 99 -6.06 9.29 9.05
C GLU A 99 -6.32 8.08 8.14
N PHE A 100 -7.56 7.94 7.68
CA PHE A 100 -7.98 6.80 6.86
C PHE A 100 -8.57 7.28 5.54
N GLY A 101 -8.03 6.76 4.46
CA GLY A 101 -8.47 7.05 3.10
C GLY A 101 -7.29 7.22 2.16
N GLY A 102 -7.51 6.96 0.88
CA GLY A 102 -6.46 7.10 -0.13
C GLY A 102 -6.66 6.21 -1.35
N HIS A 103 -5.72 6.33 -2.29
CA HIS A 103 -5.66 5.50 -3.50
C HIS A 103 -4.70 4.33 -3.30
N GLU A 104 -5.19 3.12 -3.52
CA GLU A 104 -4.49 1.83 -3.32
C GLU A 104 -3.97 1.59 -1.89
N GLN A 105 -4.21 2.53 -0.97
CA GLN A 105 -3.84 2.45 0.42
C GLN A 105 -4.87 3.19 1.30
N LEU A 106 -5.41 2.51 2.31
CA LEU A 106 -6.32 3.08 3.30
C LEU A 106 -5.54 3.79 4.42
N PHE A 107 -4.47 3.15 4.92
CA PHE A 107 -3.53 3.75 5.87
C PHE A 107 -2.20 2.99 5.85
N ASP A 108 -1.15 3.63 6.35
CA ASP A 108 0.03 2.98 6.91
C ASP A 108 0.38 3.58 8.28
N VAL A 109 1.02 2.76 9.10
CA VAL A 109 1.53 3.17 10.40
C VAL A 109 2.90 2.53 10.61
N TRP A 110 3.83 3.33 11.11
CA TRP A 110 5.15 2.85 11.46
C TRP A 110 5.09 2.09 12.79
N MET A 111 5.88 1.04 12.91
CA MET A 111 5.93 0.18 14.09
C MET A 111 7.38 -0.11 14.48
N PHE A 112 7.74 0.08 15.75
CA PHE A 112 8.97 -0.46 16.32
C PHE A 112 8.68 -1.76 17.03
N VAL A 113 9.43 -2.80 16.71
CA VAL A 113 9.21 -4.16 17.20
C VAL A 113 10.38 -4.57 18.09
N LYS A 114 10.08 -5.28 19.18
CA LYS A 114 11.03 -6.13 19.92
C LYS A 114 10.50 -7.56 19.91
N THR A 115 11.34 -8.54 19.57
CA THR A 115 10.98 -9.98 19.65
C THR A 115 11.42 -10.59 20.99
N PRO A 116 10.92 -11.80 21.34
CA PRO A 116 11.33 -12.52 22.54
C PRO A 116 12.85 -12.79 22.59
N GLU A 117 13.48 -12.98 21.44
CA GLU A 117 14.93 -13.22 21.27
C GLU A 117 15.74 -11.92 21.34
N GLY A 118 15.10 -10.77 21.58
CA GLY A 118 15.75 -9.48 21.68
C GLY A 118 16.08 -8.82 20.33
N ARG A 119 15.54 -9.33 19.21
CA ARG A 119 15.64 -8.63 17.93
C ARG A 119 14.81 -7.36 17.98
N MET A 120 15.36 -6.25 17.50
CA MET A 120 14.66 -4.98 17.40
C MET A 120 14.78 -4.41 15.99
N PHE A 121 13.65 -3.97 15.44
CA PHE A 121 13.60 -3.44 14.08
C PHE A 121 12.36 -2.59 13.84
N PRO A 122 12.43 -1.64 12.88
CA PRO A 122 11.25 -0.95 12.39
C PRO A 122 10.50 -1.82 11.36
N ALA A 123 9.18 -1.70 11.36
CA ALA A 123 8.26 -2.32 10.42
C ALA A 123 7.14 -1.32 10.06
N THR A 124 6.35 -1.65 9.05
CA THR A 124 5.13 -0.91 8.70
C THR A 124 3.94 -1.85 8.84
N LEU A 125 2.87 -1.42 9.50
CA LEU A 125 1.56 -2.06 9.37
C LEU A 125 0.73 -1.18 8.45
N TYR A 126 0.14 -1.75 7.41
CA TYR A 126 -0.66 -0.97 6.47
C TYR A 126 -1.83 -1.78 5.94
N TYR A 127 -2.84 -1.07 5.43
CA TYR A 127 -3.96 -1.63 4.71
C TYR A 127 -4.02 -0.97 3.35
N GLY A 128 -3.95 -1.77 2.28
CA GLY A 128 -4.02 -1.27 0.91
C GLY A 128 -4.45 -2.34 -0.07
N ALA A 129 -3.94 -2.27 -1.29
CA ALA A 129 -4.02 -3.24 -2.38
C ALA A 129 -5.03 -4.38 -2.19
N SER A 130 -4.75 -5.49 -1.52
CA SER A 130 -3.82 -5.95 -0.51
C SER A 130 -4.31 -6.40 0.83
N GLY A 131 -5.38 -5.82 1.31
CA GLY A 131 -5.75 -5.97 2.69
C GLY A 131 -4.60 -5.58 3.62
N MET A 132 -4.70 -6.04 4.86
CA MET A 132 -3.71 -5.74 5.88
C MET A 132 -2.40 -6.50 5.65
N SER A 133 -1.27 -5.82 5.79
CA SER A 133 0.05 -6.39 5.50
C SER A 133 1.13 -5.77 6.37
N ILE A 134 2.22 -6.52 6.54
CA ILE A 134 3.44 -6.05 7.17
C ILE A 134 4.44 -5.65 6.09
N GLY A 135 4.96 -4.44 6.20
CA GLY A 135 6.09 -3.94 5.45
C GLY A 135 7.34 -3.87 6.32
N GLY A 136 8.49 -3.78 5.68
CA GLY A 136 9.76 -3.49 6.35
C GLY A 136 10.87 -3.24 5.34
N TRP A 137 12.08 -3.01 5.81
CA TRP A 137 13.24 -2.88 4.93
C TRP A 137 13.90 -4.22 4.70
N CYS A 138 14.23 -4.53 3.45
CA CYS A 138 14.75 -5.84 3.03
C CYS A 138 16.08 -6.26 3.68
N SER A 139 16.85 -5.34 4.26
CA SER A 139 18.04 -5.70 5.03
C SER A 139 18.48 -4.58 5.96
N LEU A 140 19.22 -4.93 7.03
CA LEU A 140 19.89 -3.96 7.89
C LEU A 140 20.81 -3.02 7.09
N LYS A 141 21.48 -3.54 6.05
CA LYS A 141 22.31 -2.74 5.15
C LYS A 141 21.49 -1.71 4.38
N SER A 142 20.28 -2.05 3.94
CA SER A 142 19.37 -1.14 3.25
C SER A 142 18.92 -0.01 4.19
N ILE A 143 18.56 -0.35 5.42
CA ILE A 143 18.23 0.62 6.48
C ILE A 143 19.41 1.57 6.72
N GLN A 144 20.59 1.01 6.98
CA GLN A 144 21.81 1.79 7.25
C GLN A 144 22.23 2.65 6.06
N LYS A 145 22.12 2.13 4.82
CA LYS A 145 22.46 2.87 3.60
C LYS A 145 21.50 4.04 3.41
N PHE A 146 20.20 3.78 3.52
CA PHE A 146 19.18 4.81 3.42
C PHE A 146 19.43 5.93 4.43
N TYR A 147 19.68 5.59 5.70
CA TYR A 147 19.96 6.62 6.72
C TYR A 147 21.27 7.36 6.51
N LYS A 148 22.31 6.68 6.00
CA LYS A 148 23.55 7.35 5.60
C LYS A 148 23.33 8.33 4.45
N GLU A 149 22.44 8.02 3.50
CA GLU A 149 22.11 8.88 2.36
C GLU A 149 21.26 10.07 2.80
N VAL A 150 20.22 9.85 3.62
CA VAL A 150 19.42 10.93 4.21
C VAL A 150 20.29 11.87 5.05
N ASN A 151 21.16 11.33 5.91
CA ASN A 151 22.08 12.16 6.69
C ASN A 151 23.00 12.98 5.79
N LYS A 152 23.40 12.49 4.60
CA LYS A 152 24.24 13.24 3.65
C LYS A 152 23.48 14.32 2.89
N GLU A 153 22.25 14.03 2.45
CA GLU A 153 21.43 14.98 1.69
C GLU A 153 20.94 16.14 2.56
N PHE A 154 20.59 15.88 3.82
CA PHE A 154 20.12 16.92 4.75
C PHE A 154 21.24 17.73 5.41
N THR A 155 22.49 17.24 5.42
CA THR A 155 23.64 18.01 5.94
C THR A 155 24.29 18.91 4.88
N GLY A 156 24.06 18.65 3.59
CA GLY A 156 24.57 19.44 2.48
C GLY A 156 26.11 19.49 2.40
N PRO A 157 26.69 19.79 1.22
CA PRO A 157 28.12 20.05 1.07
C PRO A 157 28.51 21.47 1.50
N SER A 158 27.84 22.06 2.51
CA SER A 158 28.25 23.39 2.98
C SER A 158 29.49 23.23 3.87
N ASP A 159 30.61 23.79 3.43
CA ASP A 159 31.90 23.80 4.15
C ASP A 159 31.86 24.50 5.53
N TRP A 160 30.67 24.86 6.02
CA TRP A 160 30.47 25.74 7.17
C TRP A 160 30.41 25.05 8.53
N ASP A 161 30.32 23.71 8.61
CA ASP A 161 30.25 23.04 9.93
C ASP A 161 30.76 21.59 9.93
N LYS A 162 31.97 21.34 9.41
CA LYS A 162 32.64 20.03 9.57
C LYS A 162 32.98 19.70 11.03
N ASP A 163 33.07 20.72 11.89
CA ASP A 163 33.42 20.56 13.31
C ASP A 163 32.20 20.42 14.23
N ASN A 164 30.96 20.58 13.72
CA ASN A 164 29.70 20.39 14.47
C ASN A 164 28.88 19.17 13.97
N MET A 165 29.51 18.25 13.22
CA MET A 165 28.89 17.05 12.65
C MET A 165 28.52 15.95 13.67
N ASP A 166 28.34 16.28 14.95
CA ASP A 166 27.88 15.34 15.98
C ASP A 166 26.34 15.17 16.02
N GLU A 167 25.59 16.02 15.29
CA GLU A 167 24.13 15.88 15.20
C GLU A 167 23.74 14.92 14.06
N THR A 168 23.86 13.62 14.31
CA THR A 168 23.19 12.61 13.48
C THR A 168 21.68 12.86 13.52
N TYR A 169 21.06 13.17 12.37
CA TYR A 169 19.60 13.34 12.21
C TYR A 169 18.81 12.11 12.69
N PHE A 170 19.46 10.96 12.68
CA PHE A 170 19.00 9.73 13.30
C PHE A 170 19.56 9.56 14.71
N PRO A 171 18.72 9.29 15.73
CA PRO A 171 19.22 9.00 17.07
C PRO A 171 20.16 7.79 17.05
N LYS A 172 21.42 7.99 17.42
CA LYS A 172 22.44 6.93 17.48
C LYS A 172 21.96 5.73 18.31
N ASP A 173 21.34 5.98 19.45
CA ASP A 173 20.79 4.95 20.33
C ASP A 173 19.74 4.07 19.62
N LEU A 174 18.98 4.62 18.66
CA LEU A 174 18.02 3.84 17.88
C LEU A 174 18.75 2.96 16.85
N MET A 175 19.76 3.51 16.18
CA MET A 175 20.58 2.75 15.22
C MET A 175 21.35 1.61 15.88
N ASP A 176 21.84 1.84 17.11
CA ASP A 176 22.62 0.87 17.87
C ASP A 176 21.78 -0.33 18.34
N VAL A 177 20.45 -0.17 18.43
CA VAL A 177 19.54 -1.28 18.79
C VAL A 177 18.93 -2.00 17.60
N ILE A 178 18.82 -1.37 16.42
CA ILE A 178 18.26 -2.02 15.24
C ILE A 178 19.24 -3.11 14.76
N ASN A 179 18.83 -4.36 14.89
CA ASN A 179 19.72 -5.52 14.71
C ASN A 179 19.14 -6.64 13.84
N SER A 180 17.95 -6.44 13.27
CA SER A 180 17.31 -7.42 12.38
C SER A 180 16.37 -6.75 11.38
N SER A 181 15.71 -7.55 10.55
CA SER A 181 14.66 -7.16 9.61
C SER A 181 13.55 -8.22 9.61
N PRO A 182 12.27 -7.82 9.41
CA PRO A 182 11.18 -8.80 9.26
C PRO A 182 11.38 -9.74 8.05
N PHE A 183 12.23 -9.38 7.07
CA PHE A 183 12.59 -10.26 5.94
C PHE A 183 13.47 -11.44 6.36
N GLU A 184 14.09 -11.39 7.53
CA GLU A 184 14.93 -12.47 8.05
C GLU A 184 14.10 -13.54 8.78
N PHE A 185 12.78 -13.33 8.92
CA PHE A 185 11.91 -14.26 9.63
C PHE A 185 11.63 -15.51 8.80
N THR A 186 11.85 -16.66 9.41
CA THR A 186 11.31 -17.94 8.96
C THR A 186 9.78 -17.92 8.96
N HIS A 187 9.13 -18.81 8.22
CA HIS A 187 7.67 -18.90 8.20
C HIS A 187 7.08 -19.11 9.63
N GLU A 188 7.75 -19.87 10.48
CA GLU A 188 7.30 -20.08 11.86
C GLU A 188 7.38 -18.77 12.68
N GLU A 189 8.47 -18.03 12.58
CA GLU A 189 8.61 -16.73 13.23
C GLU A 189 7.60 -15.69 12.70
N GLN A 190 7.30 -15.70 11.40
CA GLN A 190 6.25 -14.85 10.82
C GLN A 190 4.88 -15.14 11.45
N ASN A 191 4.54 -16.41 11.63
CA ASN A 191 3.29 -16.80 12.29
C ASN A 191 3.26 -16.34 13.75
N LEU A 192 4.32 -16.61 14.52
CA LEU A 192 4.41 -16.21 15.92
C LEU A 192 4.33 -14.68 16.08
N PHE A 193 4.99 -13.94 15.19
CA PHE A 193 4.90 -12.49 15.12
C PHE A 193 3.47 -12.01 14.87
N LEU A 194 2.78 -12.59 13.88
CA LEU A 194 1.40 -12.21 13.54
C LEU A 194 0.42 -12.56 14.67
N ASP A 195 0.56 -13.73 15.28
CA ASP A 195 -0.22 -14.10 16.47
C ASP A 195 -0.01 -13.08 17.59
N ALA A 196 1.24 -12.76 17.90
CA ALA A 196 1.56 -11.80 18.95
C ALA A 196 1.00 -10.40 18.65
N LEU A 197 1.12 -9.93 17.41
CA LEU A 197 0.57 -8.65 16.98
C LEU A 197 -0.95 -8.60 17.10
N GLU A 198 -1.65 -9.63 16.58
CA GLU A 198 -3.11 -9.70 16.64
C GLU A 198 -3.62 -9.81 18.07
N PHE A 199 -2.98 -10.64 18.91
CA PHE A 199 -3.33 -10.71 20.34
C PHE A 199 -3.05 -9.40 21.07
N ALA A 200 -1.95 -8.71 20.73
CA ALA A 200 -1.64 -7.41 21.32
C ALA A 200 -2.71 -6.36 20.96
N LEU A 201 -3.12 -6.28 19.69
CA LEU A 201 -4.15 -5.36 19.21
C LEU A 201 -5.55 -5.66 19.77
N LYS A 202 -5.89 -6.93 19.99
CA LYS A 202 -7.17 -7.35 20.61
C LYS A 202 -7.33 -6.89 22.06
N LYS A 203 -6.25 -6.55 22.76
CA LYS A 203 -6.31 -5.96 24.11
C LYS A 203 -6.66 -4.48 24.09
N VAL A 204 -6.51 -3.83 22.95
CA VAL A 204 -6.75 -2.40 22.80
C VAL A 204 -8.23 -2.17 22.53
N PRO A 205 -8.87 -1.19 23.21
CA PRO A 205 -10.21 -0.75 22.83
C PRO A 205 -10.27 -0.35 21.36
N VAL A 206 -11.38 -0.65 20.69
CA VAL A 206 -11.57 -0.30 19.28
C VAL A 206 -12.15 1.12 19.21
N SER A 207 -11.46 2.04 18.54
CA SER A 207 -11.99 3.38 18.25
C SER A 207 -12.78 3.37 16.96
N ASP A 208 -13.85 4.16 16.92
CA ASP A 208 -14.57 4.45 15.69
C ASP A 208 -13.67 5.21 14.71
N PHE A 209 -13.81 4.87 13.43
CA PHE A 209 -13.16 5.56 12.33
C PHE A 209 -13.94 5.34 11.05
N TRP A 210 -13.62 6.14 10.04
CA TRP A 210 -14.13 5.96 8.70
C TRP A 210 -13.09 6.44 7.68
N GLY A 211 -13.13 5.87 6.49
CA GLY A 211 -12.30 6.30 5.37
C GLY A 211 -12.87 5.84 4.03
N VAL A 212 -12.44 6.48 2.95
CA VAL A 212 -12.76 6.08 1.58
C VAL A 212 -11.50 5.49 0.94
N TYR A 213 -11.57 4.21 0.60
CA TYR A 213 -10.50 3.46 -0.03
C TYR A 213 -10.76 3.33 -1.52
N HIS A 214 -9.89 3.90 -2.36
CA HIS A 214 -9.99 3.85 -3.82
C HIS A 214 -9.04 2.80 -4.39
N HIS A 215 -9.56 1.76 -5.00
CA HIS A 215 -8.76 0.67 -5.58
C HIS A 215 -9.27 0.30 -6.99
N ASP A 216 -8.66 -0.73 -7.57
CA ASP A 216 -8.93 -1.16 -8.96
C ASP A 216 -10.40 -1.52 -9.21
N GLU A 217 -11.21 -1.83 -8.20
CA GLU A 217 -12.63 -2.15 -8.39
C GLU A 217 -13.58 -1.00 -8.00
N GLY A 218 -13.04 0.19 -7.72
CA GLY A 218 -13.81 1.38 -7.40
C GLY A 218 -13.54 1.90 -5.99
N SER A 219 -14.53 2.56 -5.41
CA SER A 219 -14.41 3.21 -4.10
C SER A 219 -15.17 2.44 -3.04
N THR A 220 -14.57 2.26 -1.88
CA THR A 220 -15.20 1.60 -0.73
C THR A 220 -15.19 2.56 0.45
N HIS A 221 -16.37 2.85 1.01
CA HIS A 221 -16.51 3.54 2.29
C HIS A 221 -16.52 2.50 3.40
N MET A 222 -15.57 2.58 4.33
CA MET A 222 -15.39 1.55 5.35
C MET A 222 -14.88 2.13 6.65
N GLY A 223 -15.13 1.41 7.75
CA GLY A 223 -14.75 1.87 9.06
C GLY A 223 -15.34 1.03 10.19
N VAL A 224 -15.37 1.64 11.38
CA VAL A 224 -16.03 1.15 12.58
C VAL A 224 -16.91 2.28 13.12
N SER A 225 -18.17 1.96 13.41
CA SER A 225 -19.18 2.89 13.91
C SER A 225 -19.89 2.27 15.10
N PHE A 226 -19.80 2.91 16.27
CA PHE A 226 -20.29 2.38 17.53
C PHE A 226 -19.73 0.99 17.87
N GLY A 227 -18.45 0.75 17.54
CA GLY A 227 -17.80 -0.55 17.72
C GLY A 227 -18.16 -1.61 16.68
N GLU A 228 -19.09 -1.32 15.76
CA GLU A 228 -19.50 -2.25 14.70
C GLU A 228 -18.79 -1.91 13.39
N PRO A 229 -18.08 -2.87 12.76
CA PRO A 229 -17.41 -2.64 11.49
C PRO A 229 -18.43 -2.54 10.36
N TYR A 230 -18.16 -1.66 9.40
CA TYR A 230 -18.99 -1.50 8.21
C TYR A 230 -18.15 -1.35 6.95
N MET A 231 -18.75 -1.74 5.83
CA MET A 231 -18.20 -1.57 4.50
C MET A 231 -19.32 -1.38 3.50
N GLU A 232 -19.28 -0.27 2.78
CA GLU A 232 -20.23 0.08 1.73
C GLU A 232 -19.43 0.28 0.43
N ARG A 233 -19.61 -0.61 -0.57
CA ARG A 233 -19.13 -0.34 -1.94
C ARG A 233 -19.88 0.88 -2.46
N LEU A 234 -19.14 1.85 -2.97
CA LEU A 234 -19.69 3.04 -3.62
C LEU A 234 -19.79 2.85 -5.15
N ASP A 235 -19.34 1.69 -5.66
CA ASP A 235 -19.19 1.31 -7.07
C ASP A 235 -18.38 2.32 -7.91
N TRP A 236 -18.17 1.99 -9.18
CA TRP A 236 -17.62 2.94 -10.15
C TRP A 236 -18.67 4.00 -10.41
N TYR A 237 -18.32 5.26 -10.16
CA TYR A 237 -19.16 6.42 -10.48
C TYR A 237 -19.77 6.26 -11.88
N ALA A 238 -21.08 6.02 -11.95
CA ALA A 238 -21.83 6.36 -13.15
C ALA A 238 -21.87 7.90 -13.17
N GLU A 239 -21.31 8.53 -14.20
CA GLU A 239 -21.55 9.94 -14.45
C GLU A 239 -23.07 10.11 -14.60
N TYR A 240 -23.67 10.95 -13.76
CA TYR A 240 -25.06 11.38 -13.91
C TYR A 240 -25.07 12.86 -14.30
N PRO A 241 -25.06 13.17 -15.61
CA PRO A 241 -24.91 14.54 -16.10
C PRO A 241 -25.94 15.52 -15.53
N GLU A 242 -27.10 15.03 -15.11
CA GLU A 242 -28.15 15.84 -14.48
C GLU A 242 -27.80 16.32 -13.06
N TYR A 243 -26.96 15.61 -12.32
CA TYR A 243 -26.48 16.04 -11.00
C TYR A 243 -25.19 16.87 -11.12
N GLU A 244 -24.32 16.56 -12.08
CA GLU A 244 -23.19 17.43 -12.43
C GLU A 244 -23.69 18.84 -12.77
N LYS A 245 -24.71 18.95 -13.63
CA LYS A 245 -25.38 20.22 -13.94
C LYS A 245 -25.98 20.94 -12.73
N LYS A 246 -26.35 20.20 -11.67
CA LYS A 246 -26.86 20.79 -10.43
C LYS A 246 -25.73 21.27 -9.52
N ILE A 247 -24.56 20.63 -9.55
CA ILE A 247 -23.38 20.99 -8.73
C ILE A 247 -22.54 22.07 -9.41
N GLU A 248 -22.42 22.08 -10.74
CA GLU A 248 -21.67 23.07 -11.54
C GLU A 248 -21.88 24.54 -11.08
N PRO A 249 -23.12 25.00 -10.81
CA PRO A 249 -23.34 26.37 -10.35
C PRO A 249 -22.73 26.69 -8.99
N TYR A 250 -22.34 25.69 -8.21
CA TYR A 250 -21.78 25.81 -6.87
C TYR A 250 -20.25 25.66 -6.85
N LEU A 251 -19.63 25.26 -7.96
CA LEU A 251 -18.18 25.09 -8.03
C LEU A 251 -17.43 26.40 -7.79
N ASN A 252 -16.37 26.31 -6.99
CA ASN A 252 -15.49 27.41 -6.56
C ASN A 252 -16.20 28.57 -5.84
N LYS A 253 -17.48 28.39 -5.47
CA LYS A 253 -18.19 29.33 -4.61
C LYS A 253 -17.86 29.04 -3.15
N LYS A 254 -17.75 30.11 -2.37
CA LYS A 254 -17.58 30.02 -0.92
C LYS A 254 -18.93 29.84 -0.25
N PHE A 255 -19.01 28.83 0.61
CA PHE A 255 -20.14 28.54 1.46
C PHE A 255 -19.73 28.64 2.92
N ILE A 256 -20.70 28.74 3.80
CA ILE A 256 -20.52 28.66 5.24
C ILE A 256 -21.33 27.45 5.71
N ASP A 257 -20.69 26.52 6.40
CA ASP A 257 -21.39 25.36 6.97
C ASP A 257 -22.25 25.75 8.19
N ALA A 258 -22.94 24.77 8.78
CA ALA A 258 -23.76 25.02 9.97
C ALA A 258 -22.93 25.45 11.21
N GLY A 259 -21.62 25.20 11.21
CA GLY A 259 -20.68 25.60 12.26
C GLY A 259 -20.05 26.98 12.06
N GLY A 260 -20.35 27.66 10.95
CA GLY A 260 -19.76 28.96 10.62
C GLY A 260 -18.44 28.87 9.86
N TYR A 261 -18.02 27.68 9.41
CA TYR A 261 -16.75 27.46 8.73
C TYR A 261 -16.87 27.65 7.21
N PRO A 262 -15.96 28.42 6.59
CA PRO A 262 -15.98 28.61 5.17
C PRO A 262 -15.47 27.38 4.43
N PHE A 263 -16.13 26.98 3.35
CA PHE A 263 -15.67 25.91 2.46
C PHE A 263 -15.93 26.28 0.99
N ILE A 264 -15.28 25.58 0.07
CA ILE A 264 -15.56 25.61 -1.37
C ILE A 264 -15.83 24.20 -1.87
N ILE A 265 -16.65 24.08 -2.91
CA ILE A 265 -16.75 22.84 -3.67
C ILE A 265 -15.86 23.00 -4.89
N ARG A 266 -14.81 22.20 -5.05
CA ARG A 266 -13.98 22.19 -6.25
C ARG A 266 -14.19 20.91 -7.04
N GLU A 267 -13.92 20.98 -8.32
CA GLU A 267 -13.84 19.82 -9.18
C GLU A 267 -12.36 19.51 -9.44
N THR A 268 -11.97 18.25 -9.28
CA THR A 268 -10.58 17.86 -9.59
C THR A 268 -10.33 17.91 -11.10
N PRO A 269 -9.21 18.48 -11.58
CA PRO A 269 -8.98 18.75 -13.01
C PRO A 269 -8.98 17.52 -13.91
N GLU A 270 -8.77 16.33 -13.35
CA GLU A 270 -8.47 15.11 -14.09
C GLU A 270 -9.60 14.08 -14.05
N ARG A 271 -10.54 14.17 -13.09
CA ARG A 271 -11.45 13.06 -12.75
C ARG A 271 -12.88 13.46 -12.37
N LYS A 272 -13.29 14.73 -12.57
CA LYS A 272 -14.64 15.25 -12.23
C LYS A 272 -15.12 14.92 -10.81
N ILE A 273 -14.18 14.72 -9.87
CA ILE A 273 -14.55 14.42 -8.49
C ILE A 273 -14.80 15.74 -7.77
N TYR A 274 -15.96 15.86 -7.13
CA TYR A 274 -16.33 17.02 -6.34
C TYR A 274 -15.76 16.90 -4.93
N VAL A 275 -14.86 17.81 -4.59
CA VAL A 275 -14.23 17.92 -3.27
C VAL A 275 -14.85 19.10 -2.53
N ILE A 276 -15.17 18.91 -1.26
CA ILE A 276 -15.43 20.01 -0.34
C ILE A 276 -14.11 20.38 0.34
N ASP A 277 -13.50 21.52 -0.02
CA ASP A 277 -12.33 22.03 0.68
C ASP A 277 -12.77 23.01 1.77
N GLU A 278 -12.44 22.71 3.02
CA GLU A 278 -12.60 23.67 4.11
C GLU A 278 -11.50 24.74 4.01
N LEU A 279 -11.88 26.02 3.95
CA LEU A 279 -10.96 27.16 3.83
C LEU A 279 -10.40 27.55 5.20
N HIS A 280 -9.79 26.61 5.91
CA HIS A 280 -9.08 26.90 7.14
C HIS A 280 -7.71 27.52 6.82
N LYS A 281 -7.43 28.71 7.38
CA LYS A 281 -6.07 29.25 7.44
C LYS A 281 -5.30 28.55 8.57
N SER A 282 -4.94 27.28 8.43
CA SER A 282 -3.85 26.75 9.26
C SER A 282 -2.54 27.27 8.64
N LYS A 283 -1.76 28.00 9.43
CA LYS A 283 -0.52 28.66 8.99
C LYS A 283 0.66 27.69 8.88
N TYR A 284 0.42 26.38 9.01
CA TYR A 284 1.43 25.33 9.00
C TYR A 284 0.76 24.03 8.54
N ASN A 285 1.12 23.55 7.35
CA ASN A 285 1.37 22.13 7.03
C ASN A 285 1.57 21.91 5.52
N TRP A 286 2.76 21.46 5.14
CA TRP A 286 3.16 21.12 3.76
C TRP A 286 2.92 19.62 3.43
N PHE A 287 2.09 18.92 4.19
CA PHE A 287 1.88 17.46 4.06
C PHE A 287 0.42 17.03 3.82
N GLU A 288 -0.54 17.96 3.70
CA GLU A 288 -1.98 17.64 3.63
C GLU A 288 -2.54 17.34 2.22
N ASP A 289 -1.73 17.40 1.15
CA ASP A 289 -2.27 17.43 -0.24
C ASP A 289 -2.60 16.05 -0.86
N SER A 290 -2.79 15.01 -0.03
CA SER A 290 -3.33 13.72 -0.51
C SER A 290 -4.41 13.10 0.39
N ARG A 291 -4.73 13.72 1.53
CA ARG A 291 -5.65 13.14 2.54
C ARG A 291 -6.85 14.02 2.91
N GLY A 292 -6.86 15.30 2.54
CA GLY A 292 -7.90 16.25 2.95
C GLY A 292 -9.16 16.35 2.07
N ALA A 293 -9.25 15.58 0.98
CA ALA A 293 -10.40 15.65 0.07
C ALA A 293 -11.42 14.55 0.38
N TYR A 294 -12.71 14.91 0.34
CA TYR A 294 -13.89 14.04 0.25
C TYR A 294 -14.67 13.79 1.55
N ARG A 295 -15.67 14.66 1.79
CA ARG A 295 -16.84 14.38 2.62
C ARG A 295 -18.13 14.62 1.83
N HIS A 296 -19.05 13.68 2.00
CA HIS A 296 -20.45 13.59 1.52
C HIS A 296 -20.69 13.20 0.06
N ILE A 297 -21.21 11.97 -0.12
CA ILE A 297 -21.88 11.48 -1.34
C ILE A 297 -23.33 11.11 -0.99
N LEU A 298 -24.29 11.64 -1.77
CA LEU A 298 -25.72 11.33 -1.69
C LEU A 298 -26.05 10.13 -2.60
N ARG A 299 -26.86 9.19 -2.06
CA ARG A 299 -27.10 7.81 -2.54
C ARG A 299 -28.10 7.68 -3.72
N HIS A 300 -27.92 6.68 -4.60
CA HIS A 300 -28.82 5.51 -4.81
C HIS A 300 -28.26 4.46 -5.81
N LYS A 301 -28.71 3.21 -5.63
CA LYS A 301 -28.21 1.92 -6.14
C LYS A 301 -28.59 1.66 -7.62
N VAL A 302 -27.70 1.07 -8.42
CA VAL A 302 -28.01 0.50 -9.75
C VAL A 302 -27.50 -0.94 -9.82
N GLU A 303 -28.33 -1.84 -10.35
CA GLU A 303 -28.06 -3.27 -10.49
C GLU A 303 -27.05 -3.54 -11.63
N SER A 304 -26.08 -4.43 -11.38
CA SER A 304 -24.96 -4.75 -12.28
C SER A 304 -25.35 -5.58 -13.49
N VAL A 305 -24.62 -5.39 -14.59
CA VAL A 305 -24.72 -6.18 -15.83
C VAL A 305 -23.71 -7.33 -15.78
N ASP A 306 -24.22 -8.57 -15.80
CA ASP A 306 -23.42 -9.80 -15.85
C ASP A 306 -22.64 -9.94 -17.17
N ILE A 307 -21.31 -10.05 -17.09
CA ILE A 307 -20.47 -10.57 -18.16
C ILE A 307 -20.06 -11.99 -17.76
N GLN A 308 -20.73 -13.00 -18.33
CA GLN A 308 -20.36 -14.40 -18.11
C GLN A 308 -19.16 -14.80 -18.97
N ILE A 309 -18.02 -15.07 -18.33
CA ILE A 309 -16.88 -15.72 -18.98
C ILE A 309 -17.13 -17.25 -18.98
N PRO A 310 -17.02 -17.94 -20.14
CA PRO A 310 -17.25 -19.37 -20.22
C PRO A 310 -16.30 -20.19 -19.34
N ARG A 311 -16.89 -21.13 -18.58
CA ARG A 311 -16.24 -21.99 -17.56
C ARG A 311 -15.04 -22.80 -18.05
N SER A 312 -15.04 -23.18 -19.33
CA SER A 312 -13.91 -23.88 -19.97
C SER A 312 -12.70 -22.96 -20.16
N LEU A 313 -12.93 -21.69 -20.48
CA LEU A 313 -11.88 -20.70 -20.75
C LEU A 313 -11.15 -20.31 -19.46
N ALA A 314 -11.87 -20.20 -18.32
CA ALA A 314 -11.27 -19.96 -17.02
C ALA A 314 -10.36 -21.12 -16.58
N LYS A 315 -10.80 -22.38 -16.73
CA LYS A 315 -9.99 -23.55 -16.36
C LYS A 315 -8.78 -23.79 -17.28
N GLU A 316 -8.92 -23.54 -18.58
CA GLU A 316 -7.82 -23.74 -19.55
C GLU A 316 -6.80 -22.60 -19.56
N MET A 317 -7.17 -21.38 -19.13
CA MET A 317 -6.25 -20.24 -19.16
C MET A 317 -5.75 -19.85 -17.76
N LEU A 318 -6.60 -19.67 -16.75
CA LEU A 318 -6.14 -19.21 -15.43
C LEU A 318 -5.25 -20.24 -14.73
N ILE A 319 -5.55 -21.53 -14.81
CA ILE A 319 -4.79 -22.56 -14.08
C ILE A 319 -3.37 -22.73 -14.65
N PRO A 320 -3.16 -22.83 -15.97
CA PRO A 320 -1.81 -22.80 -16.55
C PRO A 320 -1.13 -21.45 -16.35
N MET A 321 -1.83 -20.31 -16.46
CA MET A 321 -1.23 -18.99 -16.25
C MET A 321 -0.79 -18.76 -14.80
N LEU A 322 -1.51 -19.29 -13.81
CA LEU A 322 -1.10 -19.29 -12.40
C LEU A 322 0.07 -20.25 -12.13
N LYS A 323 0.13 -21.38 -12.85
CA LYS A 323 1.26 -22.34 -12.79
C LYS A 323 2.51 -21.86 -13.55
N GLU A 324 2.35 -21.00 -14.55
CA GLU A 324 3.41 -20.48 -15.43
C GLU A 324 3.75 -19.00 -15.19
N GLY A 325 3.11 -18.34 -14.22
CA GLY A 325 3.44 -16.97 -13.79
C GLY A 325 3.02 -15.85 -14.76
N TYR A 326 1.96 -16.02 -15.56
CA TYR A 326 1.47 -15.02 -16.50
C TYR A 326 0.56 -13.95 -15.85
N THR A 327 0.62 -12.74 -16.41
CA THR A 327 0.43 -11.41 -15.76
C THR A 327 -0.86 -10.68 -16.15
N PHE A 328 -2.02 -11.34 -16.17
CA PHE A 328 -3.26 -10.68 -16.66
C PHE A 328 -4.37 -10.43 -15.63
N TYR A 329 -4.30 -10.96 -14.41
CA TYR A 329 -5.24 -10.62 -13.34
C TYR A 329 -4.50 -10.18 -12.08
N SER A 330 -4.52 -8.86 -11.89
CA SER A 330 -3.89 -8.08 -10.83
C SER A 330 -2.37 -8.27 -10.69
N ARG A 331 -1.63 -7.16 -10.83
CA ARG A 331 -0.28 -7.00 -10.25
C ARG A 331 -0.24 -7.52 -8.80
N TYR A 332 -1.38 -7.43 -8.12
CA TYR A 332 -1.61 -7.78 -6.74
C TYR A 332 -1.43 -9.28 -6.40
N ILE A 333 -2.08 -10.18 -7.13
CA ILE A 333 -1.92 -11.64 -6.97
C ILE A 333 -0.56 -12.11 -7.51
N THR A 334 -0.07 -11.46 -8.57
CA THR A 334 1.23 -11.79 -9.15
C THR A 334 2.38 -11.52 -8.17
N CYS A 335 2.41 -10.36 -7.51
CA CYS A 335 3.44 -10.04 -6.51
C CYS A 335 3.36 -10.96 -5.28
N LEU A 336 2.16 -11.35 -4.84
CA LEU A 336 1.97 -12.28 -3.73
C LEU A 336 2.45 -13.70 -4.02
N LEU A 337 2.21 -14.21 -5.23
CA LEU A 337 2.62 -15.56 -5.62
C LEU A 337 4.11 -15.64 -5.95
N LEU A 338 4.69 -14.59 -6.54
CA LEU A 338 6.13 -14.57 -6.87
C LEU A 338 7.05 -14.62 -5.64
N ASP A 339 6.62 -14.03 -4.53
CA ASP A 339 7.37 -14.00 -3.27
C ASP A 339 7.35 -15.37 -2.56
N GLN A 340 6.28 -16.15 -2.73
CA GLN A 340 6.08 -17.42 -2.00
C GLN A 340 6.64 -18.65 -2.74
N PHE A 341 6.78 -18.58 -4.08
CA PHE A 341 7.35 -19.67 -4.87
C PHE A 341 8.87 -19.59 -5.05
N GLY A 342 9.55 -18.64 -4.41
CA GLY A 342 11.01 -18.57 -4.40
C GLY A 342 11.62 -18.37 -5.79
N PHE A 343 10.93 -17.66 -6.68
CA PHE A 343 11.47 -17.32 -7.99
C PHE A 343 12.62 -16.32 -7.82
N SER A 344 13.83 -16.84 -7.74
CA SER A 344 15.05 -16.01 -7.70
C SER A 344 15.16 -15.19 -8.99
N ASN A 345 15.95 -14.11 -8.96
CA ASN A 345 16.28 -13.36 -10.17
C ASN A 345 16.81 -14.26 -11.30
N GLU A 346 17.39 -15.42 -10.97
CA GLU A 346 17.89 -16.41 -11.92
C GLU A 346 16.77 -17.08 -12.73
N TYR A 347 15.61 -17.36 -12.13
CA TYR A 347 14.45 -17.91 -12.85
C TYR A 347 13.92 -16.93 -13.90
N PHE A 348 13.80 -15.65 -13.52
CA PHE A 348 13.40 -14.59 -14.46
C PHE A 348 14.43 -14.34 -15.54
N ASP A 349 15.72 -14.46 -15.22
CA ASP A 349 16.79 -14.36 -16.21
C ASP A 349 16.79 -15.55 -17.17
N GLU A 350 16.40 -16.75 -16.72
CA GLU A 350 16.23 -17.93 -17.57
C GLU A 350 15.03 -17.78 -18.53
N ILE A 351 13.89 -17.26 -18.05
CA ILE A 351 12.73 -16.91 -18.90
C ILE A 351 13.11 -15.82 -19.92
N ARG A 352 13.79 -14.76 -19.48
CA ARG A 352 14.29 -13.70 -20.39
C ARG A 352 15.25 -14.25 -21.43
N LYS A 353 16.08 -15.23 -21.06
CA LYS A 353 17.02 -15.90 -21.97
C LYS A 353 16.28 -16.75 -23.00
N LYS A 354 15.33 -17.59 -22.58
CA LYS A 354 14.47 -18.38 -23.49
C LYS A 354 13.69 -17.50 -24.45
N LYS A 355 13.08 -16.41 -23.96
CA LYS A 355 12.34 -15.45 -24.80
C LYS A 355 13.25 -14.74 -25.81
N LYS A 356 14.49 -14.38 -25.42
CA LYS A 356 15.50 -13.85 -26.36
C LYS A 356 15.94 -14.87 -27.40
N GLU A 357 16.03 -16.15 -27.04
CA GLU A 357 16.38 -17.23 -27.96
C GLU A 357 15.25 -17.54 -28.95
N GLU A 358 13.99 -17.48 -28.51
CA GLU A 358 12.82 -17.57 -29.39
C GLU A 358 12.68 -16.36 -30.30
N GLU A 359 12.86 -15.13 -29.79
CA GLU A 359 12.89 -13.92 -30.63
C GLU A 359 14.01 -13.96 -31.68
N LYS A 360 15.15 -14.62 -31.39
CA LYS A 360 16.22 -14.86 -32.36
C LYS A 360 15.84 -15.86 -33.43
N LYS A 361 14.97 -16.83 -33.15
CA LYS A 361 14.48 -17.81 -34.14
C LYS A 361 13.48 -17.20 -35.11
N TRP A 362 12.71 -16.19 -34.68
CA TRP A 362 11.66 -15.55 -35.48
C TRP A 362 12.08 -14.29 -36.23
N ARG A 363 13.29 -13.76 -35.98
CA ARG A 363 13.78 -12.56 -36.67
C ARG A 363 14.87 -12.94 -37.68
N ASP A 364 14.55 -12.79 -38.97
CA ASP A 364 15.57 -12.82 -40.01
C ASP A 364 16.51 -11.62 -39.82
N PRO A 365 17.81 -11.83 -39.54
CA PRO A 365 18.76 -10.75 -39.30
C PRO A 365 18.95 -9.82 -40.51
N ASN A 366 18.40 -10.16 -41.68
CA ASN A 366 18.44 -9.36 -42.90
C ASN A 366 17.12 -8.65 -43.23
N GLU A 367 16.07 -8.80 -42.41
CA GLU A 367 14.79 -8.16 -42.66
C GLU A 367 14.94 -6.63 -42.55
N LYS A 368 14.85 -5.95 -43.70
CA LYS A 368 14.90 -4.49 -43.80
C LYS A 368 13.49 -3.93 -43.78
N SER A 369 13.25 -2.95 -42.92
CA SER A 369 11.98 -2.21 -42.88
C SER A 369 12.21 -0.74 -43.23
N LYS A 370 11.32 -0.13 -44.03
CA LYS A 370 11.37 1.30 -44.37
C LYS A 370 10.87 2.16 -43.21
N CYS A 371 11.59 3.25 -42.93
CA CYS A 371 11.14 4.25 -41.97
C CYS A 371 10.00 5.09 -42.54
N PRO A 372 8.85 5.21 -41.85
CA PRO A 372 7.71 5.97 -42.37
C PRO A 372 7.97 7.48 -42.43
N TYR A 373 8.99 7.99 -41.71
CA TYR A 373 9.29 9.41 -41.68
C TYR A 373 10.29 9.84 -42.76
N CYS A 374 11.34 9.05 -43.01
CA CYS A 374 12.41 9.43 -43.95
C CYS A 374 12.55 8.51 -45.18
N GLY A 375 11.75 7.45 -45.28
CA GLY A 375 11.73 6.50 -46.40
C GLY A 375 12.93 5.56 -46.50
N LYS A 376 13.97 5.71 -45.66
CA LYS A 376 15.19 4.87 -45.70
C LYS A 376 14.95 3.50 -45.07
N GLU A 377 15.63 2.48 -45.57
CA GLU A 377 15.56 1.09 -45.08
C GLU A 377 16.56 0.83 -43.95
N PHE A 378 16.09 0.14 -42.90
CA PHE A 378 16.92 -0.23 -41.75
C PHE A 378 16.64 -1.67 -41.32
N ILE A 379 17.70 -2.39 -40.98
CA ILE A 379 17.64 -3.74 -40.39
C ILE A 379 17.11 -3.69 -38.93
N ARG A 380 17.10 -2.51 -38.30
CA ARG A 380 16.61 -2.29 -36.93
C ARG A 380 15.85 -0.97 -36.82
N LEU A 381 14.67 -0.93 -37.42
CA LEU A 381 13.87 0.28 -37.56
C LEU A 381 13.57 0.96 -36.21
N GLY A 382 13.38 0.21 -35.13
CA GLY A 382 12.97 0.76 -33.82
C GLY A 382 13.88 1.85 -33.25
N ARG A 383 15.21 1.73 -33.41
CA ARG A 383 16.17 2.72 -32.86
C ARG A 383 16.22 4.00 -33.71
N HIS A 384 16.08 3.86 -35.03
CA HIS A 384 15.99 4.99 -35.94
C HIS A 384 14.64 5.69 -35.87
N LYS A 385 13.53 4.96 -35.72
CA LYS A 385 12.17 5.50 -35.71
C LYS A 385 11.96 6.52 -34.58
N ARG A 386 12.57 6.30 -33.41
CA ARG A 386 12.52 7.22 -32.26
C ARG A 386 13.19 8.57 -32.57
N THR A 387 14.44 8.54 -33.02
CA THR A 387 15.21 9.75 -33.37
C THR A 387 14.72 10.44 -34.65
N CYS A 388 14.16 9.68 -35.59
CA CYS A 388 13.61 10.22 -36.83
C CYS A 388 12.26 10.91 -36.58
N LYS A 389 11.40 10.34 -35.71
CA LYS A 389 10.15 10.97 -35.31
C LYS A 389 10.39 12.35 -34.68
N GLU A 390 11.39 12.49 -33.81
CA GLU A 390 11.73 13.78 -33.17
C GLU A 390 12.30 14.83 -34.14
N ARG A 391 12.81 14.41 -35.30
CA ARG A 391 13.36 15.34 -36.32
C ARG A 391 12.33 15.77 -37.38
N TYR A 392 11.26 15.01 -37.54
CA TYR A 392 10.26 15.19 -38.60
C TYR A 392 8.82 15.30 -38.07
N ALA A 393 8.62 15.26 -36.74
CA ALA A 393 7.45 15.79 -36.05
C ALA A 393 7.72 17.26 -35.72
#